data_AF-A0A3M7HKK6-F1
#
_entry.id   AF-A0A3M7HKK6-F1
#
_cell.length_a   1.000
_cell.length_b   1.000
_cell.length_c   1.000
_cell.angle_alpha   90.00
_cell.angle_beta   90.00
_cell.angle_gamma   90.00
#
_symmetry.space_group_name_H-M   'P 1'
#
loop_
_entity.id
_entity.type
_entity.pdbx_description
1 polymer ?
#
loop_
_entity_poly.entity_id
_entity_poly.type
_entity_poly.pdbx_seq_one_letter_code
_entity_poly.pdbx_strand_id
1 'polypeptide(L)'
;MRRSIIQSTSSALRHELISARRQAAPFICATCRRAAIQAPTNISRTPQRTFVTSPSRLQEPSTASQQQSPQQPGTNAQAPQTHYDFFPSTFPSGQPPNSPFTPDLKQLKKEYIQLQAKSHPDHAPAGQERHAEALSMRINEAYRTLSDPLKRAQYLLSLRGIDVEDESAKMSGGPLLMEVMEAREAVDEVEDEEGLTEIKADNDGRIAQSVGVLDEAFAREDVERAAEEAVRLRYWMNIEESIRGWEKGKGGGVIHH
;
A
#
# COMPACT_ATOMS: atom_id res chain seq x y z
N MET A 1 76.98 -22.90 -0.73
CA MET A 1 76.61 -21.73 0.10
C MET A 1 75.10 -21.78 0.33
N ARG A 2 74.68 -21.92 1.61
CA ARG A 2 73.39 -21.63 2.31
C ARG A 2 72.07 -21.87 1.52
N ARG A 3 71.16 -22.83 1.76
CA ARG A 3 70.44 -23.36 2.96
C ARG A 3 69.63 -22.33 3.80
N SER A 4 68.29 -22.41 3.69
CA SER A 4 67.23 -22.27 4.73
C SER A 4 65.87 -22.35 4.00
N ILE A 5 64.88 -23.24 4.23
CA ILE A 5 64.24 -23.82 5.42
C ILE A 5 63.88 -22.78 6.48
N ILE A 6 62.60 -22.39 6.54
CA ILE A 6 61.82 -22.19 7.77
C ILE A 6 60.37 -22.65 7.50
N GLN A 7 59.98 -23.76 8.13
CA GLN A 7 58.62 -24.05 8.54
C GLN A 7 58.25 -23.11 9.71
N SER A 8 57.01 -22.63 9.78
CA SER A 8 56.38 -22.42 11.08
C SER A 8 54.88 -22.65 11.01
N THR A 9 54.48 -23.53 11.92
CA THR A 9 53.16 -24.05 12.28
C THR A 9 52.36 -23.07 13.14
N SER A 10 51.07 -23.40 13.31
CA SER A 10 50.21 -23.25 14.51
C SER A 10 48.97 -22.36 14.24
N SER A 11 47.79 -22.97 14.03
CA SER A 11 46.83 -23.39 15.08
C SER A 11 45.94 -22.24 15.54
N ALA A 12 44.64 -22.32 15.19
CA ALA A 12 43.56 -22.15 16.15
C ALA A 12 42.21 -22.46 15.47
N LEU A 13 41.54 -23.48 16.01
CA LEU A 13 40.10 -23.68 15.97
C LEU A 13 39.33 -22.38 16.20
N ARG A 14 38.26 -22.17 15.44
CA ARG A 14 37.02 -21.54 15.92
C ARG A 14 35.86 -21.96 15.01
N HIS A 15 34.98 -22.78 15.60
CA HIS A 15 33.54 -22.75 15.34
C HIS A 15 33.06 -21.30 15.20
N GLU A 16 32.11 -21.05 14.30
CA GLU A 16 30.86 -20.27 14.56
C GLU A 16 30.11 -20.13 13.21
N LEU A 17 29.03 -20.90 13.04
CA LEU A 17 27.63 -20.46 13.16
C LEU A 17 27.05 -19.88 11.85
N ILE A 18 26.16 -20.71 11.31
CA ILE A 18 25.11 -20.41 10.33
C ILE A 18 24.41 -19.10 10.74
N SER A 19 24.61 -18.03 9.97
CA SER A 19 23.84 -16.79 10.11
C SER A 19 22.50 -16.94 9.39
N ALA A 20 21.50 -17.43 10.13
CA ALA A 20 20.11 -17.28 9.73
C ALA A 20 19.76 -15.78 9.72
N ARG A 21 19.53 -15.24 8.53
CA ARG A 21 19.11 -13.84 8.31
C ARG A 21 17.76 -13.63 9.02
N ARG A 22 17.80 -13.08 10.23
CA ARG A 22 16.60 -12.70 10.99
C ARG A 22 15.88 -11.61 10.21
N GLN A 23 14.68 -11.92 9.75
CA GLN A 23 13.72 -10.92 9.28
C GLN A 23 13.46 -9.95 10.43
N ALA A 24 13.79 -8.67 10.23
CA ALA A 24 13.47 -7.61 11.17
C ALA A 24 11.95 -7.41 11.14
N ALA A 25 11.27 -7.90 12.18
CA ALA A 25 9.87 -7.57 12.42
C ALA A 25 9.73 -6.05 12.64
N PRO A 26 8.63 -5.42 12.20
CA PRO A 26 8.40 -4.00 12.41
C PRO A 26 8.42 -3.68 13.92
N PHE A 27 8.93 -2.50 14.27
CA PHE A 27 8.97 -2.00 15.65
C PHE A 27 7.54 -1.85 16.18
N ILE A 28 7.03 -2.92 16.79
CA ILE A 28 5.79 -2.94 17.55
C ILE A 28 6.17 -2.72 19.02
N CYS A 29 5.63 -1.68 19.65
CA CYS A 29 5.87 -1.36 21.05
C CYS A 29 5.48 -2.52 21.98
N ALA A 30 6.25 -2.72 23.06
CA ALA A 30 6.10 -3.83 24.01
C ALA A 30 4.69 -3.92 24.64
N THR A 31 3.94 -2.81 24.67
CA THR A 31 2.58 -2.74 25.22
C THR A 31 1.54 -3.40 24.30
N CYS A 32 1.68 -3.28 22.97
CA CYS A 32 0.77 -3.88 21.99
C CYS A 32 0.92 -5.42 21.93
N ARG A 33 2.07 -5.96 22.30
CA ARG A 33 2.34 -7.42 22.32
C ARG A 33 1.55 -8.17 23.40
N ARG A 34 1.09 -7.47 24.45
CA ARG A 34 0.33 -8.06 25.57
C ARG A 34 -1.17 -8.18 25.31
N ALA A 35 -1.73 -7.47 24.33
CA ALA A 35 -3.15 -7.56 24.00
C ALA A 35 -3.50 -8.80 23.14
N ALA A 36 -2.53 -9.41 22.46
CA ALA A 36 -2.76 -10.56 21.58
C ALA A 36 -2.67 -11.94 22.27
N ILE A 37 -2.35 -12.00 23.57
CA ILE A 37 -2.13 -13.27 24.30
C ILE A 37 -3.32 -13.62 25.22
N GLN A 38 -4.37 -12.80 25.28
CA GLN A 38 -5.57 -13.08 26.09
C GLN A 38 -6.83 -12.99 25.25
N ALA A 39 -7.06 -14.01 24.41
CA ALA A 39 -8.39 -14.35 23.92
C ALA A 39 -8.88 -15.60 24.67
N PRO A 40 -9.98 -15.55 25.45
CA PRO A 40 -10.59 -16.76 25.96
C PRO A 40 -11.28 -17.51 24.81
N THR A 41 -10.89 -18.77 24.63
CA THR A 41 -11.61 -19.76 23.83
C THR A 41 -12.97 -20.03 24.48
N ASN A 42 -14.07 -19.77 23.79
CA ASN A 42 -15.38 -20.27 24.22
C ASN A 42 -15.99 -21.14 23.13
N ILE A 43 -16.14 -22.41 23.50
CA ILE A 43 -16.60 -23.54 22.71
C ILE A 43 -18.12 -23.47 22.65
N SER A 44 -18.67 -23.50 21.44
CA SER A 44 -20.10 -23.62 21.17
C SER A 44 -20.69 -24.85 21.85
N ARG A 45 -21.59 -24.63 22.82
CA ARG A 45 -22.42 -25.69 23.43
C ARG A 45 -23.88 -25.37 23.11
N THR A 46 -24.47 -26.20 22.26
CA THR A 46 -25.91 -26.24 21.98
C THR A 46 -26.70 -26.58 23.24
N PRO A 47 -27.91 -26.01 23.41
CA PRO A 47 -28.95 -26.72 24.15
C PRO A 47 -30.23 -26.92 23.32
N GLN A 48 -30.84 -28.07 23.62
CA GLN A 48 -32.04 -28.61 23.03
C GLN A 48 -33.30 -27.79 23.36
N ARG A 49 -34.23 -27.85 22.42
CA ARG A 49 -35.57 -27.28 22.40
C ARG A 49 -36.51 -28.10 23.29
N THR A 50 -37.19 -27.47 24.24
CA THR A 50 -38.39 -28.03 24.90
C THR A 50 -39.58 -27.10 24.67
N PHE A 51 -40.71 -27.72 24.31
CA PHE A 51 -41.99 -27.07 24.05
C PHE A 51 -42.80 -26.96 25.34
N VAL A 52 -43.40 -25.80 25.62
CA VAL A 52 -44.61 -25.69 26.45
C VAL A 52 -45.51 -24.57 25.92
N THR A 53 -46.80 -24.87 25.95
CA THR A 53 -47.99 -24.23 25.38
C THR A 53 -48.55 -23.06 26.23
N SER A 54 -48.91 -21.95 25.55
CA SER A 54 -50.06 -20.98 25.70
C SER A 54 -50.68 -20.61 27.08
N PRO A 55 -51.47 -19.52 27.25
CA PRO A 55 -52.14 -18.67 26.25
C PRO A 55 -52.12 -17.12 26.47
N SER A 56 -52.74 -16.44 25.49
CA SER A 56 -53.01 -15.01 25.27
C SER A 56 -53.38 -14.09 26.44
N ARG A 57 -52.97 -12.82 26.31
CA ARG A 57 -53.78 -11.65 26.74
C ARG A 57 -53.52 -10.44 25.83
N LEU A 58 -54.62 -9.90 25.31
CA LEU A 58 -54.74 -8.74 24.42
C LEU A 58 -54.40 -7.42 25.16
N GLN A 59 -53.67 -6.51 24.51
CA GLN A 59 -54.02 -5.08 24.54
C GLN A 59 -53.40 -4.27 23.38
N GLU A 60 -54.28 -3.43 22.84
CA GLU A 60 -54.32 -2.55 21.68
C GLU A 60 -53.42 -1.28 21.76
N PRO A 61 -53.36 -0.45 20.70
CA PRO A 61 -52.21 0.37 20.32
C PRO A 61 -52.23 1.78 20.91
N SER A 62 -51.08 2.46 20.86
CA SER A 62 -51.02 3.91 21.07
C SER A 62 -50.05 4.55 20.09
N THR A 63 -50.63 5.16 19.07
CA THR A 63 -50.09 6.31 18.33
C THR A 63 -49.81 7.47 19.30
N ALA A 64 -48.57 7.95 19.33
CA ALA A 64 -48.27 9.32 19.72
C ALA A 64 -46.95 9.80 19.09
N SER A 65 -47.10 10.93 18.41
CA SER A 65 -46.14 11.69 17.64
C SER A 65 -44.95 12.24 18.44
N GLN A 66 -43.84 12.41 17.71
CA GLN A 66 -42.92 13.56 17.74
C GLN A 66 -42.35 14.03 19.09
N GLN A 67 -41.03 13.94 19.22
CA GLN A 67 -40.18 15.11 19.49
C GLN A 67 -38.72 14.83 19.10
N GLN A 68 -38.35 15.34 17.93
CA GLN A 68 -36.96 15.54 17.53
C GLN A 68 -36.34 16.60 18.46
N SER A 69 -35.23 16.24 19.11
CA SER A 69 -34.38 17.19 19.80
C SER A 69 -33.39 17.83 18.81
N PRO A 70 -32.97 19.09 19.02
CA PRO A 70 -32.51 19.97 17.95
C PRO A 70 -31.07 19.66 17.53
N GLN A 71 -30.86 19.43 16.24
CA GLN A 71 -29.53 19.47 15.63
C GLN A 71 -29.01 20.91 15.66
N GLN A 72 -27.85 21.11 16.27
CA GLN A 72 -27.12 22.36 16.20
C GLN A 72 -26.60 22.61 14.78
N PRO A 73 -26.68 23.83 14.24
CA PRO A 73 -26.09 24.20 12.97
C PRO A 73 -24.60 24.49 13.17
N GLY A 74 -23.73 23.64 12.61
CA GLY A 74 -22.28 23.71 12.79
C GLY A 74 -21.52 23.38 11.51
N THR A 75 -21.10 24.44 10.83
CA THR A 75 -19.87 24.57 10.03
C THR A 75 -19.72 23.79 8.72
N ASN A 76 -19.82 24.56 7.63
CA ASN A 76 -18.98 24.54 6.44
C ASN A 76 -19.00 23.27 5.56
N ALA A 77 -19.62 23.40 4.39
CA ALA A 77 -19.34 22.58 3.21
C ALA A 77 -17.89 22.84 2.75
N GLN A 78 -16.93 22.28 3.47
CA GLN A 78 -15.56 22.15 3.00
C GLN A 78 -15.58 21.11 1.88
N ALA A 79 -14.95 21.44 0.74
CA ALA A 79 -14.67 20.47 -0.32
C ALA A 79 -14.03 19.22 0.31
N PRO A 80 -14.32 18.01 -0.21
CA PRO A 80 -13.76 16.78 0.34
C PRO A 80 -12.23 16.90 0.40
N GLN A 81 -11.65 16.68 1.59
CA GLN A 81 -10.20 16.71 1.78
C GLN A 81 -9.56 15.68 0.85
N THR A 82 -8.75 16.16 -0.08
CA THR A 82 -7.95 15.33 -0.97
C THR A 82 -6.73 14.79 -0.22
N HIS A 83 -6.09 13.76 -0.76
CA HIS A 83 -4.84 13.26 -0.21
C HIS A 83 -3.72 14.32 -0.23
N TYR A 84 -3.75 15.23 -1.20
CA TYR A 84 -2.76 16.32 -1.35
C TYR A 84 -2.86 17.34 -0.22
N ASP A 85 -4.06 17.58 0.33
CA ASP A 85 -4.30 18.56 1.39
C ASP A 85 -3.59 18.21 2.72
N PHE A 86 -3.22 16.93 2.92
CA PHE A 86 -2.46 16.50 4.09
C PHE A 86 -1.00 16.95 4.05
N PHE A 87 -0.44 17.24 2.86
CA PHE A 87 1.00 17.46 2.67
C PHE A 87 1.28 18.84 2.04
N PRO A 88 0.91 19.95 2.71
CA PRO A 88 1.04 21.30 2.16
C PRO A 88 2.50 21.74 1.94
N SER A 89 3.47 21.15 2.64
CA SER A 89 4.88 21.47 2.44
C SER A 89 5.39 20.84 1.14
N THR A 90 4.94 19.62 0.83
CA THR A 90 5.29 18.89 -0.39
C THR A 90 4.51 19.39 -1.60
N PHE A 91 3.23 19.72 -1.40
CA PHE A 91 2.31 20.16 -2.44
C PHE A 91 1.70 21.53 -2.11
N PRO A 92 2.49 22.62 -2.16
CA PRO A 92 1.99 23.96 -1.84
C PRO A 92 0.87 24.43 -2.78
N SER A 93 0.87 23.93 -4.01
CA SER A 93 -0.13 24.24 -5.04
C SER A 93 -1.21 23.16 -5.19
N GLY A 94 -1.25 22.16 -4.29
CA GLY A 94 -2.20 21.05 -4.35
C GLY A 94 -1.84 19.99 -5.40
N GLN A 95 -2.86 19.47 -6.10
CA GLN A 95 -2.73 18.40 -7.10
C GLN A 95 -2.42 18.91 -8.52
N PRO A 96 -1.98 18.05 -9.45
CA PRO A 96 -1.86 18.40 -10.87
C PRO A 96 -3.18 18.92 -11.45
N PRO A 97 -3.14 19.93 -12.35
CA PRO A 97 -1.97 20.46 -13.06
C PRO A 97 -1.16 21.52 -12.30
N ASN A 98 -1.61 21.97 -11.13
CA ASN A 98 -0.95 23.05 -10.38
C ASN A 98 0.37 22.62 -9.71
N SER A 99 0.59 21.31 -9.60
CA SER A 99 1.83 20.68 -9.15
C SER A 99 2.28 19.62 -10.18
N PRO A 100 3.58 19.25 -10.22
CA PRO A 100 4.02 18.09 -10.98
C PRO A 100 3.34 16.81 -10.46
N PHE A 101 3.22 15.80 -11.32
CA PHE A 101 2.74 14.47 -10.93
C PHE A 101 3.77 13.77 -10.05
N THR A 102 5.07 13.94 -10.33
CA THR A 102 6.15 13.35 -9.54
C THR A 102 6.56 14.28 -8.39
N PRO A 103 6.29 13.92 -7.12
CA PRO A 103 6.69 14.71 -5.98
C PRO A 103 8.14 14.45 -5.59
N ASP A 104 8.69 15.35 -4.76
CA ASP A 104 9.89 15.03 -3.98
C ASP A 104 9.54 14.00 -2.90
N LEU A 105 9.83 12.72 -3.18
CA LEU A 105 9.58 11.61 -2.27
C LEU A 105 10.32 11.76 -0.92
N LYS A 106 11.47 12.45 -0.88
CA LYS A 106 12.20 12.69 0.38
C LYS A 106 11.45 13.71 1.23
N GLN A 107 10.95 14.78 0.61
CA GLN A 107 10.14 15.78 1.29
C GLN A 107 8.82 15.18 1.78
N LEU A 108 8.12 14.42 0.92
CA LEU A 108 6.88 13.72 1.26
C LEU A 108 7.05 12.83 2.50
N LYS A 109 8.12 12.02 2.51
CA LYS A 109 8.43 11.13 3.64
C LYS A 109 8.75 11.91 4.92
N LYS A 110 9.48 13.03 4.81
CA LYS A 110 9.81 13.88 5.96
C LYS A 110 8.54 14.48 6.57
N GLU A 111 7.66 15.02 5.74
CA GLU A 111 6.39 15.61 6.17
C GLU A 111 5.47 14.54 6.78
N TYR A 112 5.38 13.35 6.17
CA TYR A 112 4.64 12.21 6.71
C TYR A 112 5.06 11.85 8.14
N ILE A 113 6.37 11.73 8.40
CA ILE A 113 6.89 11.41 9.74
C ILE A 113 6.49 12.50 10.75
N GLN A 114 6.57 13.78 10.35
CA GLN A 114 6.20 14.90 11.21
C GLN A 114 4.70 14.93 11.51
N LEU A 115 3.85 14.63 10.52
CA LEU A 115 2.41 14.56 10.69
C LEU A 115 2.02 13.40 11.61
N GLN A 116 2.58 12.21 11.39
CA GLN A 116 2.31 11.05 12.24
C GLN A 116 2.72 11.25 13.69
N ALA A 117 3.85 11.92 13.95
CA ALA A 117 4.27 12.26 15.30
C ALA A 117 3.28 13.20 16.02
N LYS A 118 2.63 14.11 15.27
CA LYS A 118 1.64 15.06 15.79
C LYS A 118 0.24 14.44 15.96
N SER A 119 -0.11 13.46 15.13
CA SER A 119 -1.43 12.81 15.13
C SER A 119 -1.46 11.49 15.91
N HIS A 120 -0.42 11.15 16.67
CA HIS A 120 -0.36 9.89 17.41
C HIS A 120 -1.38 9.88 18.56
N PRO A 121 -2.18 8.81 18.73
CA PRO A 121 -3.23 8.74 19.75
C PRO A 121 -2.70 8.89 21.19
N ASP A 122 -1.46 8.48 21.47
CA ASP A 122 -0.81 8.66 22.78
C ASP A 122 -0.57 10.14 23.15
N HIS A 123 -0.60 11.04 22.17
CA HIS A 123 -0.48 12.49 22.38
C HIS A 123 -1.83 13.20 22.28
N ALA A 124 -2.93 12.46 22.08
CA ALA A 124 -4.26 13.04 21.99
C ALA A 124 -4.76 13.51 23.37
N PRO A 125 -5.43 14.67 23.44
CA PRO A 125 -6.18 15.06 24.62
C PRO A 125 -7.23 14.00 24.98
N ALA A 126 -7.51 13.86 26.27
CA ALA A 126 -8.50 12.90 26.77
C ALA A 126 -9.85 13.04 26.03
N GLY A 127 -10.33 11.93 25.46
CA GLY A 127 -11.58 11.87 24.69
C GLY A 127 -11.46 12.18 23.20
N GLN A 128 -10.25 12.51 22.69
CA GLN A 128 -9.98 12.73 21.26
C GLN A 128 -9.15 11.59 20.62
N GLU A 129 -8.92 10.49 21.32
CA GLU A 129 -8.07 9.39 20.87
C GLU A 129 -8.58 8.79 19.56
N ARG A 130 -9.90 8.61 19.44
CA ARG A 130 -10.56 8.13 18.21
C ARG A 130 -10.38 9.08 17.02
N HIS A 131 -10.38 10.38 17.29
CA HIS A 131 -10.17 11.38 16.23
C HIS A 131 -8.72 11.36 15.75
N ALA A 132 -7.76 11.29 16.69
CA ALA A 132 -6.34 11.15 16.38
C ALA A 132 -6.05 9.86 15.59
N GLU A 133 -6.65 8.73 15.98
CA GLU A 133 -6.56 7.47 15.24
C GLU A 133 -7.10 7.60 13.81
N ALA A 134 -8.31 8.15 13.63
CA ALA A 134 -8.90 8.36 12.31
C ALA A 134 -8.06 9.31 11.43
N LEU A 135 -7.45 10.34 12.03
CA LEU A 135 -6.55 11.24 11.33
C LEU A 135 -5.25 10.55 10.90
N SER A 136 -4.63 9.78 11.80
CA SER A 136 -3.43 8.99 11.52
C SER A 136 -3.65 7.98 10.37
N MET A 137 -4.81 7.32 10.35
CA MET A 137 -5.18 6.42 9.25
C MET A 137 -5.29 7.16 7.92
N ARG A 138 -5.94 8.33 7.89
CA ARG A 138 -6.05 9.15 6.67
C ARG A 138 -4.70 9.65 6.15
N ILE A 139 -3.81 10.08 7.05
CA ILE A 139 -2.44 10.49 6.70
C ILE A 139 -1.65 9.31 6.12
N ASN A 140 -1.78 8.12 6.71
CA ASN A 140 -1.11 6.91 6.22
C ASN A 140 -1.62 6.51 4.84
N GLU A 141 -2.93 6.54 4.61
CA GLU A 141 -3.51 6.25 3.30
C GLU A 141 -3.03 7.26 2.26
N ALA A 142 -3.13 8.55 2.55
CA ALA A 142 -2.65 9.60 1.65
C ALA A 142 -1.16 9.44 1.32
N TYR A 143 -0.30 9.14 2.30
CA TYR A 143 1.12 8.87 2.06
C TYR A 143 1.33 7.65 1.16
N ARG A 144 0.64 6.53 1.42
CA ARG A 144 0.75 5.30 0.62
C ARG A 144 0.32 5.54 -0.81
N THR A 145 -0.78 6.26 -1.03
CA THR A 145 -1.27 6.62 -2.36
C THR A 145 -0.31 7.56 -3.07
N LEU A 146 0.15 8.62 -2.42
CA LEU A 146 0.98 9.64 -3.07
C LEU A 146 2.44 9.22 -3.22
N SER A 147 2.94 8.24 -2.48
CA SER A 147 4.32 7.75 -2.62
C SER A 147 4.50 6.76 -3.77
N ASP A 148 3.46 6.02 -4.12
CA ASP A 148 3.46 5.05 -5.22
C ASP A 148 2.91 5.70 -6.52
N PRO A 149 3.65 5.68 -7.63
CA PRO A 149 3.21 6.37 -8.85
C PRO A 149 1.96 5.75 -9.47
N LEU A 150 1.77 4.43 -9.41
CA LEU A 150 0.57 3.78 -9.93
C LEU A 150 -0.66 4.17 -9.10
N LYS A 151 -0.57 4.05 -7.77
CA LYS A 151 -1.67 4.46 -6.88
C LYS A 151 -1.98 5.94 -7.00
N ARG A 152 -0.97 6.79 -7.20
CA ARG A 152 -1.15 8.22 -7.43
C ARG A 152 -1.89 8.49 -8.74
N ALA A 153 -1.54 7.80 -9.82
CA ALA A 153 -2.22 7.92 -11.11
C ALA A 153 -3.68 7.45 -11.00
N GLN A 154 -3.92 6.27 -10.41
CA GLN A 154 -5.26 5.74 -10.14
C GLN A 154 -6.09 6.71 -9.30
N TYR A 155 -5.51 7.28 -8.24
CA TYR A 155 -6.19 8.28 -7.42
C TYR A 155 -6.60 9.51 -8.23
N LEU A 156 -5.67 10.12 -8.98
CA LEU A 156 -5.97 11.30 -9.80
C LEU A 156 -7.00 11.02 -10.90
N LEU A 157 -7.01 9.82 -11.48
CA LEU A 157 -8.00 9.41 -12.47
C LEU A 157 -9.37 9.14 -11.83
N SER A 158 -9.41 8.53 -10.64
CA SER A 158 -10.66 8.30 -9.90
C SER A 158 -11.34 9.60 -9.48
N LEU A 159 -10.57 10.66 -9.17
CA LEU A 159 -11.11 12.01 -8.94
C LEU A 159 -11.81 12.58 -10.18
N ARG A 160 -11.50 12.07 -11.38
CA ARG A 160 -12.16 12.40 -12.65
C ARG A 160 -13.18 11.34 -13.09
N GLY A 161 -13.49 10.37 -12.23
CA GLY A 161 -14.47 9.32 -12.52
C GLY A 161 -13.97 8.20 -13.44
N ILE A 162 -12.65 8.05 -13.61
CA ILE A 162 -12.05 7.01 -14.43
C ILE A 162 -11.43 5.95 -13.52
N ASP A 163 -11.80 4.69 -13.74
CA ASP A 163 -11.19 3.53 -13.10
C ASP A 163 -10.20 2.86 -14.05
N VAL A 164 -8.94 2.74 -13.63
CA VAL A 164 -7.86 2.13 -14.40
C VAL A 164 -8.11 0.62 -14.61
N GLU A 165 -8.83 -0.03 -13.70
CA GLU A 165 -9.19 -1.44 -13.85
C GLU A 165 -10.12 -1.66 -15.05
N ASP A 166 -11.16 -0.83 -15.15
CA ASP A 166 -12.11 -0.86 -16.27
C ASP A 166 -11.43 -0.49 -17.59
N GLU A 167 -10.55 0.51 -17.59
CA GLU A 167 -9.78 0.90 -18.78
C GLU A 167 -8.84 -0.23 -19.23
N SER A 168 -8.20 -0.92 -18.30
CA SER A 168 -7.32 -2.03 -18.69
C SER A 168 -8.07 -3.20 -19.31
N ALA A 169 -9.31 -3.47 -18.89
CA ALA A 169 -10.12 -4.51 -19.52
C ALA A 169 -10.38 -4.19 -21.01
N LYS A 170 -10.54 -2.91 -21.35
CA LYS A 170 -10.74 -2.43 -22.73
C LYS A 170 -9.48 -2.50 -23.59
N MET A 171 -8.29 -2.39 -22.99
CA MET A 171 -7.00 -2.35 -23.70
C MET A 171 -6.33 -3.73 -23.89
N SER A 172 -7.05 -4.82 -23.60
CA SER A 172 -6.55 -6.19 -23.54
C SER A 172 -6.16 -6.85 -24.88
N GLY A 173 -6.14 -6.11 -26.01
CA GLY A 173 -5.93 -6.67 -27.36
C GLY A 173 -4.93 -5.95 -28.26
N GLY A 174 -4.00 -5.15 -27.70
CA GLY A 174 -3.09 -4.28 -28.47
C GLY A 174 -1.60 -4.64 -28.40
N PRO A 175 -0.72 -3.81 -29.01
CA PRO A 175 0.74 -3.96 -28.96
C PRO A 175 1.31 -4.09 -27.54
N LEU A 176 0.69 -3.41 -26.57
CA LEU A 176 1.05 -3.50 -25.16
C LEU A 176 0.97 -4.94 -24.62
N LEU A 177 0.00 -5.74 -25.06
CA LEU A 177 -0.13 -7.12 -24.59
C LEU A 177 1.10 -7.96 -25.00
N MET A 178 1.58 -7.79 -26.23
CA MET A 178 2.77 -8.49 -26.70
C MET A 178 4.00 -8.10 -25.88
N GLU A 179 4.22 -6.81 -25.67
CA GLU A 179 5.35 -6.31 -24.85
C GLU A 179 5.29 -6.86 -23.41
N VAL A 180 4.09 -6.95 -22.81
CA VAL A 180 3.90 -7.50 -21.47
C VAL A 180 4.14 -9.00 -21.44
N MET A 181 3.71 -9.73 -22.46
CA MET A 181 3.96 -11.17 -22.57
C MET A 181 5.46 -11.46 -22.72
N GLU A 182 6.15 -10.75 -23.61
CA GLU A 182 7.61 -10.86 -23.80
C GLU A 182 8.37 -10.56 -22.50
N ALA A 183 7.96 -9.50 -21.79
CA ALA A 183 8.58 -9.14 -20.51
C ALA A 183 8.37 -10.21 -19.43
N ARG A 184 7.21 -10.89 -19.42
CA ARG A 184 6.93 -12.00 -18.49
C ARG A 184 7.75 -13.23 -18.84
N GLU A 185 7.81 -13.59 -20.13
CA GLU A 185 8.62 -14.71 -20.60
C GLU A 185 10.10 -14.52 -20.22
N ALA A 186 10.64 -13.32 -20.40
CA ALA A 186 12.00 -13.00 -19.95
C ALA A 186 12.22 -13.27 -18.45
N VAL A 187 11.25 -12.90 -17.59
CA VAL A 187 11.31 -13.17 -16.14
C VAL A 187 11.22 -14.67 -15.83
N ASP A 188 10.47 -15.44 -16.62
CA ASP A 188 10.29 -16.88 -16.41
C ASP A 188 11.50 -17.70 -16.90
N GLU A 189 12.16 -17.26 -17.97
CA GLU A 189 13.31 -17.94 -18.58
C GLU A 189 14.65 -17.64 -17.88
N VAL A 190 14.71 -16.61 -17.04
CA VAL A 190 15.97 -16.23 -16.39
C VAL A 190 16.43 -17.28 -15.37
N GLU A 191 17.68 -17.72 -15.51
CA GLU A 191 18.24 -18.83 -14.74
C GLU A 191 19.12 -18.39 -13.55
N ASP A 192 19.61 -17.14 -13.57
CA ASP A 192 20.54 -16.59 -12.59
C ASP A 192 20.23 -15.13 -12.19
N GLU A 193 20.91 -14.68 -11.13
CA GLU A 193 20.73 -13.33 -10.59
C GLU A 193 21.30 -12.23 -11.51
N GLU A 194 22.25 -12.57 -12.37
CA GLU A 194 22.87 -11.62 -13.30
C GLU A 194 21.88 -11.22 -14.39
N GLY A 195 21.27 -12.21 -15.07
CA GLY A 195 20.18 -11.96 -16.03
C GLY A 195 18.97 -11.30 -15.38
N LEU A 196 18.64 -11.65 -14.13
CA LEU A 196 17.51 -11.02 -13.42
C LEU A 196 17.76 -9.53 -13.18
N THR A 197 19.02 -9.15 -12.96
CA THR A 197 19.43 -7.75 -12.80
C THR A 197 19.24 -6.96 -14.09
N GLU A 198 19.53 -7.56 -15.25
CA GLU A 198 19.31 -6.93 -16.56
C GLU A 198 17.81 -6.72 -16.81
N ILE A 199 16.99 -7.75 -16.61
CA ILE A 199 15.53 -7.66 -16.77
C ILE A 199 14.94 -6.62 -15.82
N LYS A 200 15.44 -6.56 -14.58
CA LYS A 200 15.06 -5.53 -13.62
C LYS A 200 15.39 -4.13 -14.13
N ALA A 201 16.59 -3.92 -14.66
CA ALA A 201 17.01 -2.61 -15.19
C ALA A 201 16.12 -2.17 -16.37
N ASP A 202 15.77 -3.10 -17.26
CA ASP A 202 14.86 -2.83 -18.38
C ASP A 202 13.45 -2.45 -17.89
N ASN A 203 12.91 -3.20 -16.91
CA ASN A 203 11.61 -2.89 -16.33
C ASN A 203 11.61 -1.56 -15.56
N ASP A 204 12.68 -1.26 -14.81
CA ASP A 204 12.87 0.05 -14.16
C ASP A 204 12.85 1.19 -15.19
N GLY A 205 13.46 0.98 -16.36
CA GLY A 205 13.44 1.92 -17.49
C GLY A 205 12.02 2.14 -18.03
N ARG A 206 11.25 1.06 -18.24
CA ARG A 206 9.84 1.14 -18.69
C ARG A 206 8.96 1.87 -17.68
N ILE A 207 9.15 1.61 -16.38
CA ILE A 207 8.44 2.32 -15.30
C ILE A 207 8.79 3.81 -15.33
N ALA A 208 10.08 4.16 -15.42
CA ALA A 208 10.52 5.55 -15.45
C ALA A 208 9.96 6.31 -16.67
N GLN A 209 9.96 5.67 -17.84
CA GLN A 209 9.34 6.23 -19.04
C GLN A 209 7.84 6.47 -18.84
N SER A 210 7.12 5.49 -18.29
CA SER A 210 5.67 5.59 -18.05
C SER A 210 5.34 6.72 -17.08
N VAL A 211 6.13 6.86 -16.00
CA VAL A 211 6.00 7.96 -15.05
C VAL A 211 6.25 9.32 -15.72
N GLY A 212 7.24 9.42 -16.61
CA GLY A 212 7.49 10.64 -17.39
C GLY A 212 6.32 11.03 -18.29
N VAL A 213 5.70 10.04 -18.96
CA VAL A 213 4.49 10.27 -19.77
C VAL A 213 3.31 10.72 -18.91
N LEU A 214 3.12 10.14 -17.73
CA LEU A 214 2.09 10.58 -16.79
C LEU A 214 2.32 12.02 -16.30
N ASP A 215 3.57 12.41 -16.03
CA ASP A 215 3.91 13.79 -15.66
C ASP A 215 3.47 14.78 -16.73
N GLU A 216 3.79 14.49 -17.99
CA GLU A 216 3.36 15.31 -19.12
C GLU A 216 1.84 15.32 -19.31
N ALA A 217 1.19 14.15 -19.22
CA ALA A 217 -0.24 14.01 -19.42
C ALA A 217 -1.03 14.79 -18.37
N PHE A 218 -0.68 14.65 -17.08
CA PHE A 218 -1.34 15.39 -16.01
C PHE A 218 -1.05 16.90 -16.05
N ALA A 219 0.15 17.31 -16.48
CA ALA A 219 0.49 18.72 -16.66
C ALA A 219 -0.32 19.39 -17.79
N ARG A 220 -0.67 18.63 -18.84
CA ARG A 220 -1.50 19.10 -19.97
C ARG A 220 -2.99 18.81 -19.79
N GLU A 221 -3.38 18.22 -18.65
CA GLU A 221 -4.74 17.74 -18.38
C GLU A 221 -5.27 16.75 -19.45
N ASP A 222 -4.37 16.00 -20.08
CA ASP A 222 -4.69 14.95 -21.06
C ASP A 222 -5.07 13.66 -20.31
N VAL A 223 -6.35 13.59 -19.95
CA VAL A 223 -6.89 12.52 -19.11
C VAL A 223 -6.90 11.17 -19.84
N GLU A 224 -7.19 11.18 -21.14
CA GLU A 224 -7.24 9.97 -21.98
C GLU A 224 -5.85 9.33 -22.04
N ARG A 225 -4.82 10.12 -22.35
CA ARG A 225 -3.44 9.65 -22.34
C ARG A 225 -2.98 9.20 -20.95
N ALA A 226 -3.39 9.90 -19.89
CA ALA A 226 -3.06 9.51 -18.52
C ALA A 226 -3.69 8.15 -18.15
N ALA A 227 -4.91 7.87 -18.61
CA ALA A 227 -5.59 6.61 -18.37
C ALA A 227 -4.89 5.44 -19.09
N GLU A 228 -4.58 5.61 -20.39
CA GLU A 228 -3.83 4.61 -21.16
C GLU A 228 -2.46 4.32 -20.54
N GLU A 229 -1.75 5.37 -20.11
CA GLU A 229 -0.43 5.22 -19.49
C GLU A 229 -0.49 4.60 -18.09
N ALA A 230 -1.54 4.88 -17.32
CA ALA A 230 -1.75 4.23 -16.02
C ALA A 230 -1.97 2.72 -16.17
N VAL A 231 -2.68 2.29 -17.22
CA VAL A 231 -2.83 0.87 -17.57
C VAL A 231 -1.47 0.25 -17.91
N ARG A 232 -0.65 0.91 -18.73
CA ARG A 232 0.71 0.46 -19.08
C ARG A 232 1.58 0.34 -17.82
N LEU A 233 1.63 1.37 -16.99
CA LEU A 233 2.39 1.38 -15.73
C LEU A 233 1.98 0.23 -14.80
N ARG A 234 0.68 -0.11 -14.74
CA ARG A 234 0.19 -1.24 -13.94
C ARG A 234 0.83 -2.56 -14.36
N TYR A 235 0.97 -2.82 -15.64
CA TYR A 235 1.62 -4.05 -16.11
C TYR A 235 3.11 -4.10 -15.73
N TRP A 236 3.83 -2.99 -15.86
CA TRP A 236 5.24 -2.92 -15.45
C TRP A 236 5.43 -3.09 -13.93
N MET A 237 4.49 -2.57 -13.13
CA MET A 237 4.48 -2.81 -11.68
C MET A 237 4.21 -4.28 -11.35
N ASN A 238 3.33 -4.95 -12.09
CA ASN A 238 3.08 -6.39 -11.90
C ASN A 238 4.32 -7.22 -12.28
N ILE A 239 5.05 -6.82 -13.33
CA ILE A 239 6.31 -7.46 -13.71
C ILE A 239 7.38 -7.23 -12.64
N GLU A 240 7.48 -6.02 -12.06
CA GLU A 240 8.38 -5.74 -10.94
C GLU A 240 8.08 -6.63 -9.73
N GLU A 241 6.80 -6.92 -9.45
CA GLU A 241 6.41 -7.86 -8.41
C GLU A 241 6.86 -9.30 -8.75
N SER A 242 6.68 -9.75 -9.99
CA SER A 242 7.19 -11.05 -10.45
C SER A 242 8.71 -11.17 -10.34
N ILE A 243 9.46 -10.12 -10.69
CA ILE A 243 10.93 -10.06 -10.55
C ILE A 243 11.33 -10.17 -9.08
N ARG A 244 10.66 -9.42 -8.18
CA ARG A 244 10.92 -9.49 -6.73
C ARG A 244 10.58 -10.84 -6.11
N GLY A 245 9.57 -11.51 -6.66
CA GLY A 245 9.14 -12.84 -6.25
C GLY A 245 9.92 -13.99 -6.90
N TRP A 246 10.86 -13.72 -7.81
CA TRP A 246 11.64 -14.75 -8.49
C TRP A 246 12.56 -15.49 -7.50
N GLU A 247 12.58 -16.81 -7.62
CA GLU A 247 13.51 -17.69 -6.88
C GLU A 247 14.21 -18.64 -7.86
N LYS A 248 15.53 -18.77 -7.72
CA LYS A 248 16.35 -19.65 -8.56
C LYS A 248 15.81 -21.09 -8.58
N GLY A 249 15.49 -21.58 -9.78
CA GLY A 249 15.00 -22.95 -10.03
C GLY A 249 13.50 -23.16 -9.79
N LYS A 250 12.71 -22.11 -9.52
CA LYS A 250 11.25 -22.20 -9.45
C LYS A 250 10.51 -21.50 -10.60
N GLY A 251 11.21 -20.70 -11.42
CA GLY A 251 10.55 -19.82 -12.40
C GLY A 251 9.75 -18.71 -11.69
N GLY A 252 9.34 -17.67 -12.41
CA GLY A 252 8.71 -16.46 -11.88
C GLY A 252 7.62 -16.74 -10.83
N GLY A 253 7.66 -16.01 -9.73
CA GLY A 253 6.82 -16.23 -8.56
C GLY A 253 5.31 -16.30 -8.89
N VAL A 254 4.63 -17.23 -8.21
CA VAL A 254 3.19 -17.50 -8.32
C VAL A 254 2.38 -16.20 -8.25
N ILE A 255 1.73 -15.87 -9.36
CA ILE A 255 0.85 -14.70 -9.48
C ILE A 255 -0.44 -15.01 -8.71
N HIS A 256 -0.77 -14.20 -7.70
CA HIS A 256 -2.13 -14.18 -7.16
C HIS A 256 -3.00 -13.37 -8.13
N HIS A 257 -3.89 -14.09 -8.83
CA HIS A 257 -4.97 -13.54 -9.67
C HIS A 257 -6.01 -12.77 -8.87
#